data_AF-A0A914TH74-F1
#
_entry.id   AF-A0A914TH74-F1
#
_cell.length_a   1.000
_cell.length_b   1.000
_cell.length_c   1.000
_cell.angle_alpha   90.00
_cell.angle_beta   90.00
_cell.angle_gamma   90.00
#
_symmetry.space_group_name_H-M   'P 1'
#
loop_
_entity.id
_entity.type
_entity.pdbx_description
1 polymer ?
#
loop_
_entity_poly.entity_id
_entity_poly.type
_entity_poly.pdbx_seq_one_letter_code
_entity_poly.pdbx_strand_id
1 'polypeptide(L)'
;MSNININYITNDTDFINVTSADNVSISLHGNLIAILVIFIVGVCGLIANIFSLNIIYKVPALHNCFGYLCFIHALGEAGILAIFVFWSTSLSFL
;
A
#
# COMPACT_ATOMS: atom_id res chain seq x y z
N MET A 1 40.64 -6.05 31.19
CA MET A 1 39.71 -5.88 30.05
C MET A 1 40.54 -5.70 28.80
N SER A 2 40.65 -6.74 27.97
CA SER A 2 41.40 -6.72 26.72
C SER A 2 40.59 -5.99 25.64
N ASN A 3 41.11 -4.88 25.12
CA ASN A 3 40.57 -4.22 23.95
C ASN A 3 40.89 -5.06 22.71
N ILE A 4 39.85 -5.56 22.03
CA ILE A 4 40.00 -6.26 20.76
C ILE A 4 40.08 -5.19 19.67
N ASN A 5 41.26 -5.03 19.07
CA ASN A 5 41.49 -4.10 17.97
C ASN A 5 41.42 -4.89 16.66
N ILE A 6 40.35 -4.67 15.88
CA ILE A 6 40.13 -5.37 14.61
C ILE A 6 40.67 -4.48 13.49
N ASN A 7 41.84 -4.83 12.96
CA ASN A 7 42.42 -4.21 11.77
C ASN A 7 41.72 -4.76 10.52
N TYR A 8 40.92 -3.94 9.85
CA TYR A 8 40.39 -4.25 8.53
C TYR A 8 41.40 -3.78 7.48
N ILE A 9 41.89 -4.72 6.66
CA ILE A 9 42.73 -4.43 5.50
C ILE A 9 41.80 -3.84 4.43
N THR A 10 41.86 -2.52 4.23
CA THR A 10 41.11 -1.83 3.19
C THR A 10 41.89 -1.90 1.88
N ASN A 11 41.55 -2.86 1.01
CA ASN A 11 41.83 -2.68 -0.41
C ASN A 11 40.76 -1.73 -0.94
N ASP A 12 41.19 -0.49 -1.17
CA ASP A 12 40.68 0.47 -2.14
C ASP A 12 39.23 0.26 -2.61
N THR A 13 38.30 0.95 -1.94
CA THR A 13 37.34 1.93 -2.49
C THR A 13 36.43 2.38 -1.32
N ASP A 14 36.67 3.58 -0.81
CA ASP A 14 35.75 4.45 -0.05
C ASP A 14 34.90 3.81 1.07
N PHE A 15 35.51 3.67 2.25
CA PHE A 15 34.77 3.49 3.50
C PHE A 15 34.21 4.83 3.99
N ILE A 16 33.11 5.30 3.37
CA ILE A 16 32.21 6.23 4.05
C ILE A 16 31.43 5.42 5.08
N ASN A 17 31.88 5.50 6.33
CA ASN A 17 31.21 4.90 7.46
C ASN A 17 30.02 5.79 7.86
N VAL A 18 28.86 5.58 7.20
CA VAL A 18 27.56 6.07 7.67
C VAL A 18 26.80 4.87 8.23
N THR A 19 26.91 4.68 9.53
CA THR A 19 25.98 3.81 10.29
C THR A 19 24.65 4.55 10.46
N SER A 20 23.80 4.49 9.43
CA SER A 20 22.33 4.68 9.44
C SER A 20 21.84 4.83 8.00
N ALA A 21 21.34 3.75 7.37
CA ALA A 21 20.37 3.74 6.25
C ALA A 21 20.38 2.43 5.43
N ASP A 22 21.06 1.36 5.84
CA ASP A 22 21.31 0.17 5.01
C ASP A 22 20.16 -0.86 4.96
N ASN A 23 19.00 -0.55 5.56
CA ASN A 23 17.71 -1.14 5.20
C ASN A 23 16.84 -0.23 4.30
N VAL A 24 17.34 0.94 3.88
CA VAL A 24 16.63 1.93 3.04
C VAL A 24 16.70 1.60 1.55
N SER A 25 17.47 0.59 1.16
CA SER A 25 17.39 -0.02 -0.17
C SER A 25 16.28 -1.07 -0.25
N ILE A 26 15.10 -0.81 0.32
CA ILE A 26 13.88 -1.34 -0.30
C ILE A 26 13.91 -0.73 -1.69
N SER A 27 14.30 -1.51 -2.69
CA SER A 27 14.59 -1.07 -4.06
C SER A 27 13.57 0.00 -4.45
N LEU A 28 14.03 1.23 -4.73
CA LEU A 28 13.16 2.34 -5.15
C LEU A 28 12.20 1.87 -6.26
N HIS A 29 12.71 1.03 -7.15
CA HIS A 29 11.95 0.36 -8.20
C HIS A 29 10.84 -0.54 -7.65
N GLY A 30 11.13 -1.35 -6.62
CA GLY A 30 10.14 -2.17 -5.91
C GLY A 30 9.07 -1.34 -5.20
N ASN A 31 9.43 -0.21 -4.59
CA ASN A 31 8.47 0.70 -3.96
C ASN A 31 7.53 1.33 -5.00
N LEU A 32 8.06 1.80 -6.13
CA LEU A 32 7.25 2.35 -7.22
C LEU A 32 6.26 1.33 -7.79
N ILE A 33 6.71 0.08 -7.99
CA ILE A 33 5.84 -1.01 -8.46
C ILE A 33 4.74 -1.31 -7.44
N ALA A 34 5.08 -1.38 -6.15
CA ALA A 34 4.11 -1.61 -5.09
C ALA A 34 3.04 -0.51 -5.03
N ILE A 35 3.46 0.76 -5.09
CA ILE A 35 2.56 1.93 -5.12
C ILE A 35 1.59 1.84 -6.31
N LEU A 36 2.11 1.52 -7.50
CA LEU A 36 1.30 1.40 -8.72
C LEU A 36 0.30 0.25 -8.63
N VAL A 37 0.71 -0.91 -8.13
CA VAL A 37 -0.19 -2.07 -7.95
C VAL A 37 -1.29 -1.75 -6.94
N ILE A 38 -0.94 -1.16 -5.79
CA ILE A 38 -1.91 -0.75 -4.76
C ILE A 38 -2.88 0.29 -5.33
N PHE A 39 -2.40 1.21 -6.16
CA PHE A 39 -3.24 2.21 -6.82
C PHE A 39 -4.22 1.58 -7.81
N ILE A 40 -3.76 0.71 -8.71
CA ILE A 40 -4.63 0.05 -9.69
C ILE A 40 -5.67 -0.85 -9.01
N VAL A 41 -5.24 -1.67 -8.05
CA VAL A 41 -6.14 -2.54 -7.29
C VAL A 41 -7.13 -1.69 -6.48
N GLY A 42 -6.65 -0.59 -5.89
CA GLY A 42 -7.44 0.39 -5.16
C GLY A 42 -8.57 0.97 -6.01
N VAL A 43 -8.25 1.50 -7.19
CA VAL A 43 -9.21 2.10 -8.12
C VAL A 43 -10.19 1.06 -8.67
N CYS A 44 -9.70 -0.11 -9.09
CA CYS A 44 -10.54 -1.17 -9.64
C CYS A 44 -11.53 -1.71 -8.60
N GLY A 45 -11.05 -1.97 -7.38
CA GLY A 45 -11.89 -2.37 -6.26
C GLY A 45 -12.93 -1.31 -5.90
N LEU A 46 -12.57 -0.03 -5.95
CA LEU A 46 -13.48 1.07 -5.64
C LEU A 46 -14.61 1.16 -6.67
N ILE A 47 -14.31 1.02 -7.96
CA ILE A 47 -15.31 0.99 -9.04
C ILE A 47 -16.25 -0.20 -8.85
N ALA A 48 -15.71 -1.40 -8.60
CA ALA A 48 -16.51 -2.61 -8.40
C ALA A 48 -17.46 -2.48 -7.19
N ASN A 49 -16.97 -1.95 -6.07
CA ASN A 49 -17.78 -1.76 -4.87
C ASN A 49 -18.86 -0.69 -5.06
N ILE A 50 -18.54 0.43 -5.71
CA ILE A 50 -19.54 1.46 -6.06
C ILE A 50 -20.60 0.90 -7.02
N PHE A 51 -20.20 0.05 -7.96
CA PHE A 51 -21.14 -0.59 -8.87
C PHE A 51 -22.10 -1.54 -8.14
N SER A 52 -21.59 -2.34 -7.22
CA SER A 52 -22.41 -3.19 -6.35
C SER A 52 -23.39 -2.37 -5.49
N LEU A 53 -22.94 -1.28 -4.88
CA LEU A 53 -23.80 -0.37 -4.12
C LEU A 53 -24.92 0.20 -5.01
N ASN A 54 -24.59 0.65 -6.22
CA ASN A 54 -25.56 1.18 -7.18
C ASN A 54 -26.61 0.12 -7.60
N ILE A 55 -26.19 -1.12 -7.86
CA ILE A 55 -27.11 -2.21 -8.21
C ILE A 55 -28.08 -2.47 -7.06
N ILE A 56 -27.57 -2.60 -5.84
CA ILE A 56 -28.40 -2.88 -4.66
C ILE A 56 -29.41 -1.76 -4.44
N TYR A 57 -29.02 -0.50 -4.64
CA TYR A 57 -29.90 0.66 -4.48
C TYR A 57 -30.96 0.76 -5.58
N LYS A 58 -30.64 0.33 -6.81
CA LYS A 58 -31.57 0.40 -7.95
C LYS A 58 -32.54 -0.78 -8.02
N VAL A 59 -32.15 -1.95 -7.52
CA VAL A 59 -32.93 -3.18 -7.70
C VAL A 59 -33.72 -3.46 -6.41
N PRO A 60 -35.04 -3.18 -6.37
CA PRO A 60 -35.84 -3.35 -5.16
C PRO A 60 -35.93 -4.80 -4.68
N ALA A 61 -35.69 -5.79 -5.56
CA ALA A 61 -35.61 -7.21 -5.18
C ALA A 61 -34.42 -7.53 -4.24
N LEU A 62 -33.41 -6.66 -4.20
CA LEU A 62 -32.23 -6.78 -3.34
C LEU A 62 -32.40 -6.06 -1.99
N HIS A 63 -33.51 -5.36 -1.73
CA HIS A 63 -33.79 -4.71 -0.44
C HIS A 63 -34.22 -5.70 0.67
N ASN A 64 -33.58 -6.86 0.72
CA ASN A 64 -33.74 -7.87 1.76
C ASN A 64 -32.52 -7.85 2.69
N CYS A 65 -32.57 -8.55 3.83
CA CYS A 65 -31.44 -8.64 4.77
C CYS A 65 -30.12 -9.01 4.08
N PHE A 66 -30.17 -9.89 3.06
CA PHE A 66 -28.99 -10.27 2.29
C PHE A 66 -28.38 -9.12 1.48
N GLY A 67 -29.20 -8.32 0.78
CA GLY A 67 -28.68 -7.20 0.00
C GLY A 67 -28.20 -6.04 0.87
N TYR A 68 -28.83 -5.79 2.02
CA TYR A 68 -28.29 -4.84 3.01
C TYR A 68 -26.96 -5.28 3.62
N LEU A 69 -26.78 -6.59 3.85
CA LEU A 69 -25.50 -7.14 4.30
C LEU A 69 -24.42 -6.96 3.23
N CYS A 70 -24.75 -7.21 1.96
CA CYS A 70 -23.87 -6.94 0.82
C CYS A 70 -23.57 -5.44 0.67
N PHE A 71 -24.55 -4.57 0.94
CA PHE A 71 -24.39 -3.12 0.88
C PHE A 71 -23.37 -2.62 1.91
N ILE A 72 -23.51 -3.02 3.18
CA ILE A 72 -22.57 -2.61 4.24
C ILE A 72 -21.16 -3.17 3.97
N HIS A 73 -21.08 -4.39 3.45
CA HIS A 73 -19.80 -4.99 3.05
C HIS A 73 -19.12 -4.17 1.95
N ALA A 74 -19.83 -3.89 0.84
CA ALA A 74 -19.30 -3.10 -0.26
C ALA A 74 -18.98 -1.64 0.15
N LEU A 75 -19.75 -1.07 1.09
CA LEU A 75 -19.49 0.25 1.65
C LEU A 75 -18.19 0.27 2.47
N GLY A 76 -17.96 -0.76 3.30
CA GLY A 76 -16.73 -0.92 4.07
C GLY A 76 -15.51 -1.10 3.17
N GLU A 77 -15.63 -1.94 2.13
CA GLU A 77 -14.57 -2.12 1.14
C GLU A 77 -14.28 -0.81 0.39
N ALA A 78 -15.30 -0.09 -0.09
CA ALA A 78 -15.12 1.21 -0.73
C ALA A 78 -14.41 2.22 0.19
N GLY A 79 -14.75 2.24 1.48
CA GLY A 79 -14.11 3.10 2.48
C GLY A 79 -12.62 2.82 2.67
N ILE A 80 -12.24 1.55 2.86
CA ILE A 80 -10.82 1.21 3.04
C ILE A 80 -10.01 1.41 1.76
N LEU A 81 -10.59 1.10 0.60
CA LEU A 81 -9.96 1.34 -0.71
C LEU A 81 -9.71 2.83 -0.94
N ALA A 82 -10.62 3.71 -0.54
CA ALA A 82 -10.44 5.16 -0.63
C ALA A 82 -9.26 5.65 0.22
N ILE A 83 -9.08 5.11 1.43
CA ILE A 83 -7.95 5.44 2.31
C ILE A 83 -6.62 5.00 1.67
N PHE A 84 -6.58 3.79 1.11
CA PHE A 84 -5.37 3.30 0.44
C PHE A 84 -5.00 4.13 -0.79
N VAL A 85 -5.97 4.55 -1.59
CA VAL A 85 -5.72 5.42 -2.75
C VAL A 85 -5.21 6.79 -2.28
N PHE A 86 -5.79 7.39 -1.25
CA PHE A 86 -5.36 8.70 -0.74
C PHE A 86 -3.95 8.66 -0.13
N TRP A 87 -3.66 7.59 0.62
CA TRP A 87 -2.33 7.38 1.21
C TRP A 87 -1.26 7.11 0.15
N SER A 88 -1.55 6.25 -0.83
CA SER A 88 -0.65 5.97 -1.97
C SER A 88 -0.38 7.21 -2.82
N THR A 89 -1.40 8.06 -3.02
CA THR A 89 -1.26 9.34 -3.73
C THR A 89 -0.29 10.27 -2.99
N SER A 90 -0.40 10.38 -1.67
CA SER A 90 0.48 11.25 -0.87
C SER A 90 1.95 10.82 -0.93
N LEU A 91 2.21 9.52 -1.03
CA LEU A 91 3.56 8.96 -1.20
C LEU A 91 4.11 9.15 -2.62
N SER A 92 3.24 9.32 -3.62
CA SER A 92 3.65 9.49 -5.02
C SER A 92 4.07 10.92 -5.38
N PHE A 93 3.63 11.92 -4.60
CA PHE A 93 3.92 13.35 -4.85
C PHE A 93 5.06 13.93 -3.99
N LEU A 94 5.59 13.16 -3.03
CA LEU A 94 6.72 13.54 -2.17
C LEU A 94 8.03 12.97 -2.72
#